data_AF-A0A832D956-F1
#
_entry.id   AF-A0A832D956-F1
#
_cell.length_a   1.000
_cell.length_b   1.000
_cell.length_c   1.000
_cell.angle_alpha   90.00
_cell.angle_beta   90.00
_cell.angle_gamma   90.00
#
_symmetry.space_group_name_H-M   'P 1'
#
loop_
_entity.id
_entity.type
_entity.pdbx_description
1 polymer ?
#
loop_
_entity_poly.entity_id
_entity_poly.type
_entity_poly.pdbx_seq_one_letter_code
_entity_poly.pdbx_strand_id
1 'polypeptide(L)'
;MKTKKSNKTLASKIFKITIKSWWVILFMLICTIGYDMGIKKRKAAIIEMKTKYNNLLVQKNQAISKKEDLTLKLSSQSDPSWIEQVLMKELGVVPENKIKVHFKN
;
A
#
# COMPACT_ATOMS: atom_id res chain seq x y z
N MET A 1 10.72 -31.15 48.48
CA MET A 1 10.83 -32.06 47.32
C MET A 1 9.52 -32.86 47.09
N LYS A 2 8.39 -32.21 46.71
CA LYS A 2 7.06 -32.89 46.54
C LYS A 2 6.29 -32.52 45.26
N THR A 3 6.85 -31.75 44.34
CA THR A 3 6.12 -31.24 43.15
C THR A 3 6.11 -32.21 41.95
N LYS A 4 7.00 -33.20 41.88
CA LYS A 4 7.13 -34.12 40.72
C LYS A 4 6.02 -35.18 40.61
N LYS A 5 5.32 -35.55 41.70
CA LYS A 5 4.35 -36.68 41.69
C LYS A 5 2.97 -36.27 41.16
N SER A 6 2.50 -35.06 41.47
CA SER A 6 1.19 -34.55 41.04
C SER A 6 1.09 -34.28 39.53
N ASN A 7 2.15 -33.71 38.93
CA ASN A 7 2.19 -33.44 37.48
C ASN A 7 2.15 -34.73 36.64
N LYS A 8 2.78 -35.82 37.12
CA LYS A 8 2.74 -37.13 36.44
C LYS A 8 1.32 -37.71 36.41
N THR A 9 0.58 -37.57 37.51
CA THR A 9 -0.81 -38.06 37.59
C THR A 9 -1.77 -37.25 36.75
N LEU A 10 -1.62 -35.92 36.69
CA LEU A 10 -2.45 -35.06 35.83
C LEU A 10 -2.14 -35.28 34.34
N ALA A 11 -0.86 -35.31 33.96
CA ALA A 11 -0.45 -35.57 32.58
C ALA A 11 -0.96 -36.92 32.07
N SER A 12 -0.90 -37.98 32.89
CA SER A 12 -1.41 -39.30 32.50
C SER A 12 -2.94 -39.35 32.30
N LYS A 13 -3.70 -38.56 33.07
CA LYS A 13 -5.16 -38.43 32.89
C LYS A 13 -5.49 -37.66 31.62
N ILE A 14 -4.78 -36.56 31.37
CA ILE A 14 -4.93 -35.77 30.14
C ILE A 14 -4.61 -36.66 28.94
N PHE A 15 -3.49 -37.39 28.96
CA PHE A 15 -3.09 -38.27 27.86
C PHE A 15 -4.13 -39.36 27.53
N LYS A 16 -4.77 -39.95 28.54
CA LYS A 16 -5.87 -40.91 28.35
C LYS A 16 -7.09 -40.27 27.68
N ILE A 17 -7.44 -39.05 28.07
CA ILE A 17 -8.55 -38.29 27.46
C ILE A 17 -8.19 -37.89 26.02
N THR A 18 -6.96 -37.44 25.79
CA THR A 18 -6.44 -37.05 24.47
C THR A 18 -6.42 -38.23 23.50
N ILE A 19 -6.06 -39.45 23.94
CA ILE A 19 -6.12 -40.66 23.10
C ILE A 19 -7.56 -41.06 22.79
N LYS A 20 -8.45 -41.03 23.80
CA LYS A 20 -9.87 -41.38 23.61
C LYS A 20 -10.60 -40.40 22.69
N SER A 21 -10.20 -39.13 22.73
CA SER A 21 -10.78 -38.05 21.91
C SER A 21 -9.86 -37.57 20.79
N TRP A 22 -8.91 -38.39 20.36
CA TRP A 22 -7.94 -38.03 19.31
C TRP A 22 -8.62 -37.61 18.01
N TRP A 23 -9.73 -38.28 17.65
CA TRP A 23 -10.54 -37.94 16.49
C TRP A 23 -11.20 -36.55 16.58
N VAL A 24 -11.60 -36.12 17.77
CA VAL A 24 -12.18 -34.78 17.99
C VAL A 24 -11.11 -33.69 17.81
N ILE A 25 -9.90 -33.96 18.28
CA ILE A 25 -8.75 -33.06 18.11
C ILE A 25 -8.40 -32.93 16.63
N LEU A 26 -8.39 -34.04 15.90
CA LEU A 26 -8.13 -34.06 14.47
C LEU A 26 -9.21 -33.30 13.68
N PHE A 27 -10.47 -33.47 14.05
CA PHE A 27 -11.58 -32.70 13.46
C PHE A 27 -11.46 -31.20 13.74
N MET A 28 -11.16 -30.81 14.98
CA MET A 28 -10.91 -29.41 15.35
C MET A 28 -9.74 -28.80 14.57
N LEU A 29 -8.66 -29.56 14.36
CA LEU A 29 -7.52 -29.11 13.55
C LEU A 29 -7.92 -28.87 12.09
N ILE A 30 -8.70 -29.77 11.50
CA ILE A 30 -9.20 -29.59 10.13
C ILE A 30 -10.09 -28.35 10.03
N CYS A 31 -11.00 -28.14 10.99
CA CYS A 31 -11.87 -26.96 11.02
C CYS A 31 -11.07 -25.66 11.13
N THR A 32 -10.07 -25.61 12.01
CA THR A 32 -9.23 -24.42 12.21
C THR A 32 -8.35 -24.12 10.99
N ILE A 33 -7.76 -25.14 10.36
CA ILE A 33 -6.98 -24.99 9.12
C ILE A 33 -7.88 -24.50 7.98
N GLY A 34 -9.06 -25.08 7.82
CA GLY A 34 -10.03 -24.67 6.81
C GLY A 34 -10.47 -23.21 6.99
N TYR A 35 -10.74 -22.82 8.24
CA TYR A 35 -11.09 -21.44 8.59
C TYR A 35 -9.94 -20.47 8.29
N ASP A 36 -8.72 -20.76 8.73
CA ASP A 36 -7.55 -19.90 8.52
C ASP A 36 -7.24 -19.76 7.02
N MET A 37 -7.31 -20.85 6.25
CA MET A 37 -7.11 -20.81 4.80
C MET A 37 -8.20 -19.97 4.09
N GLY A 38 -9.45 -20.09 4.53
CA GLY A 38 -10.56 -19.28 4.00
C GLY A 38 -10.37 -17.78 4.29
N ILE A 39 -9.96 -17.43 5.50
CA ILE A 39 -9.72 -16.04 5.90
C ILE A 39 -8.51 -15.45 5.16
N LYS A 40 -7.43 -16.21 5.00
CA LYS A 40 -6.24 -15.77 4.25
C LYS A 40 -6.57 -15.38 2.81
N LYS A 41 -7.35 -16.21 2.10
CA LYS A 41 -7.80 -15.91 0.73
C LYS A 41 -8.63 -14.63 0.65
N ARG A 42 -9.56 -14.44 1.59
CA ARG A 42 -10.38 -13.22 1.66
C ARG A 42 -9.55 -11.98 1.96
N LYS A 43 -8.63 -12.07 2.94
CA LYS A 43 -7.74 -10.97 3.28
C LYS A 43 -6.85 -10.57 2.10
N ALA A 44 -6.30 -11.54 1.37
CA ALA A 44 -5.51 -11.29 0.17
C ALA A 44 -6.31 -10.52 -0.89
N ALA A 45 -7.53 -10.97 -1.19
CA ALA A 45 -8.41 -10.28 -2.14
C ALA A 45 -8.75 -8.85 -1.70
N ILE A 46 -9.03 -8.63 -0.41
CA ILE A 46 -9.29 -7.29 0.13
C ILE A 46 -8.06 -6.38 -0.02
N ILE A 47 -6.88 -6.89 0.30
CA ILE A 47 -5.61 -6.14 0.19
C ILE A 47 -5.33 -5.80 -1.27
N GLU A 48 -5.55 -6.74 -2.19
CA GLU A 48 -5.36 -6.52 -3.61
C GLU A 48 -6.29 -5.42 -4.13
N MET A 49 -7.58 -5.50 -3.81
CA MET A 49 -8.56 -4.49 -4.22
C MET A 49 -8.26 -3.11 -3.62
N LYS A 50 -7.84 -3.05 -2.36
CA LYS A 50 -7.44 -1.80 -1.71
C LYS A 50 -6.21 -1.19 -2.37
N THR A 51 -5.23 -2.02 -2.72
CA THR A 51 -4.02 -1.58 -3.43
C THR A 51 -4.37 -1.02 -4.81
N LYS A 52 -5.22 -1.72 -5.58
CA LYS A 52 -5.70 -1.24 -6.88
C LYS A 52 -6.45 0.08 -6.76
N TYR A 53 -7.34 0.20 -5.77
CA TYR A 53 -8.07 1.44 -5.51
C TYR A 53 -7.13 2.61 -5.21
N ASN A 54 -6.15 2.42 -4.32
CA ASN A 54 -5.18 3.47 -3.98
C ASN A 54 -4.34 3.88 -5.19
N ASN A 55 -3.90 2.92 -6.02
CA ASN A 55 -3.16 3.23 -7.23
C ASN A 55 -3.99 4.04 -8.23
N LEU A 56 -5.27 3.69 -8.40
CA LEU A 56 -6.19 4.45 -9.25
C LEU A 56 -6.45 5.87 -8.69
N LEU A 57 -6.54 6.01 -7.37
CA LEU A 57 -6.69 7.31 -6.72
C LEU A 57 -5.47 8.21 -6.97
N VAL A 58 -4.26 7.67 -6.85
CA VAL A 58 -3.02 8.40 -7.16
C VAL A 58 -2.99 8.83 -8.63
N GLN A 59 -3.28 7.91 -9.55
CA GLN A 59 -3.32 8.22 -10.98
C GLN A 59 -4.36 9.29 -11.32
N LYS A 60 -5.55 9.21 -10.71
CA LYS A 60 -6.59 10.23 -10.84
C LYS A 60 -6.08 11.60 -10.41
N ASN A 61 -5.45 11.69 -9.23
CA ASN A 61 -4.95 12.96 -8.72
C ASN A 61 -3.83 13.54 -9.61
N GLN A 62 -2.94 12.70 -10.13
CA GLN A 62 -1.93 13.11 -11.10
C GLN A 62 -2.56 13.62 -12.41
N ALA A 63 -3.59 12.95 -12.91
CA ALA A 63 -4.30 13.38 -14.11
C ALA A 63 -5.03 14.72 -13.91
N ILE A 64 -5.62 14.93 -12.73
CA ILE A 64 -6.26 16.21 -12.36
C ILE A 64 -5.23 17.32 -12.31
N SER A 65 -4.11 17.13 -11.60
CA SER A 65 -3.03 18.12 -11.53
C SER A 65 -2.48 18.46 -12.92
N LYS A 66 -2.26 17.47 -13.78
CA LYS A 66 -1.86 17.71 -15.17
C LYS A 66 -2.90 18.50 -15.95
N LYS A 67 -4.20 18.21 -15.77
CA LYS A 67 -5.28 18.95 -16.41
C LYS A 67 -5.28 20.41 -15.94
N GLU A 68 -5.14 20.65 -14.64
CA GLU A 68 -5.08 21.99 -14.06
C GLU A 68 -3.88 22.78 -14.61
N ASP A 69 -2.70 22.16 -14.64
CA ASP A 69 -1.50 22.76 -15.23
C ASP A 69 -1.73 23.12 -16.70
N LEU A 70 -2.26 22.19 -17.50
CA LEU A 70 -2.55 22.44 -18.92
C LEU A 70 -3.60 23.53 -19.10
N THR A 71 -4.62 23.57 -18.24
CA THR A 71 -5.66 24.60 -18.26
C THR A 71 -5.05 25.98 -17.95
N LEU A 72 -4.16 26.05 -16.96
CA LEU A 72 -3.42 27.26 -16.65
C LEU A 72 -2.58 27.69 -17.85
N LYS A 73 -1.79 26.79 -18.44
CA LYS A 73 -1.01 27.07 -19.65
C LYS A 73 -1.89 27.61 -20.78
N LEU A 74 -3.03 26.99 -21.05
CA LEU A 74 -3.98 27.43 -22.07
C LEU A 74 -4.53 28.83 -21.77
N SER A 75 -4.90 29.10 -20.51
CA SER A 75 -5.41 30.41 -20.09
C SER A 75 -4.37 31.52 -20.20
N SER A 76 -3.09 31.17 -20.07
CA SER A 76 -1.98 32.11 -20.16
C SER A 76 -1.38 32.23 -21.56
N GLN A 77 -1.80 31.42 -22.54
CA GLN A 77 -1.31 31.52 -23.94
C GLN A 77 -1.64 32.85 -24.61
N SER A 78 -2.68 33.55 -24.15
CA SER A 78 -3.03 34.90 -24.61
C SER A 78 -2.25 36.01 -23.91
N ASP A 79 -1.42 35.71 -22.90
CA ASP A 79 -0.56 36.67 -22.21
C ASP A 79 0.85 36.71 -22.81
N PRO A 80 1.30 37.86 -23.37
CA PRO A 80 2.65 38.02 -23.90
C PRO A 80 3.76 37.64 -22.90
N SER A 81 3.55 37.95 -21.61
CA SER A 81 4.54 37.69 -20.55
C SER A 81 4.71 36.19 -20.28
N TRP A 82 3.64 35.41 -20.45
CA TRP A 82 3.68 33.96 -20.30
C TRP A 82 4.39 33.29 -21.48
N ILE A 83 4.17 33.78 -22.70
CA ILE A 83 4.88 33.31 -23.91
C ILE A 83 6.39 33.51 -23.73
N GLU A 84 6.82 34.69 -23.29
CA GLU A 84 8.24 34.95 -23.02
C GLU A 84 8.81 33.97 -21.97
N GLN A 85 8.09 33.73 -20.87
CA GLN A 85 8.54 32.79 -19.84
C GLN A 85 8.65 31.35 -20.36
N VAL A 86 7.71 30.90 -21.18
CA VAL A 86 7.74 29.55 -21.78
C VAL A 86 8.90 29.43 -22.77
N LEU A 87 9.12 30.44 -23.62
CA LEU A 87 10.26 30.50 -24.53
C LEU A 87 11.58 30.46 -23.75
N MET A 88 11.72 31.26 -22.68
CA MET A 88 12.92 31.24 -21.84
C MET A 88 13.17 29.89 -21.17
N LYS A 89 12.11 29.16 -20.79
CA LYS A 89 12.20 27.87 -20.08
C LYS A 89 12.44 26.68 -21.01
N GLU A 90 11.74 26.61 -22.15
CA GLU A 90 11.79 25.48 -23.09
C GLU A 90 12.90 25.63 -24.12
N LEU A 91 13.11 26.84 -24.66
CA LEU A 91 14.13 27.13 -25.69
C LEU A 91 15.42 27.73 -25.11
N GLY A 92 15.43 28.13 -23.84
CA GLY A 92 16.60 28.71 -23.18
C GLY A 92 16.99 30.10 -23.71
N VAL A 93 16.13 30.72 -24.52
CA VAL A 93 16.33 32.05 -25.09
C VAL A 93 16.13 33.12 -24.02
N VAL A 94 16.76 34.29 -24.19
CA VAL A 94 16.62 35.42 -23.26
C VAL A 94 16.22 36.64 -24.08
N PRO A 95 15.19 37.40 -23.69
CA PRO A 95 14.80 38.60 -24.41
C PRO A 95 15.93 39.62 -24.37
N GLU A 96 16.08 40.39 -25.45
CA GLU A 96 17.24 41.26 -25.71
C GLU A 96 17.54 42.25 -24.57
N ASN A 97 16.53 42.58 -23.77
CA ASN A 97 16.62 43.53 -22.66
C ASN A 97 17.01 42.89 -21.31
N LYS A 98 17.33 41.59 -21.25
CA LYS A 98 17.67 40.86 -20.01
C LYS A 98 19.01 40.13 -20.13
N ILE A 99 19.78 40.08 -19.04
CA ILE A 99 21.09 39.40 -18.99
C ILE A 99 20.95 38.12 -18.15
N LYS A 100 21.39 36.98 -18.69
CA LYS A 100 21.43 35.71 -17.97
C LYS A 100 22.60 35.69 -17.00
N VAL A 101 22.33 35.77 -15.70
CA VAL A 101 23.37 35.69 -14.66
C VAL A 101 23.44 34.25 -14.15
N HIS A 102 24.63 33.65 -14.19
CA HIS A 102 24.90 32.34 -13.60
C HIS A 102 25.78 32.52 -12.37
N PHE A 103 25.26 32.17 -11.20
CA PHE A 103 26.03 32.18 -9.96
C PHE A 103 26.81 30.86 -9.85
N LYS A 104 28.14 30.96 -9.91
CA LYS A 104 29.05 29.83 -9.70
C LYS A 104 29.28 29.67 -8.20
N ASN A 105 28.98 28.50 -7.66
CA ASN A 105 29.25 28.14 -6.26
C ASN A 105 30.65 27.52 -6.13
#